data_AF-A0A845JQP0-F1
#
_entry.id   AF-A0A845JQP0-F1
#
_cell.length_a   1.000
_cell.length_b   1.000
_cell.length_c   1.000
_cell.angle_alpha   90.00
_cell.angle_beta   90.00
_cell.angle_gamma   90.00
#
_symmetry.space_group_name_H-M   'P 1'
#
loop_
_entity.id
_entity.type
_entity.pdbx_description
1 polymer ?
#
loop_
_entity_poly.entity_id
_entity_poly.type
_entity_poly.pdbx_seq_one_letter_code
_entity_poly.pdbx_strand_id
1 'polypeptide(L)'
;MKKIFALTVAFIAGFALTANAGSIAPGQMTKCNNASSITLENAGPANKSDDKFGYTSNDRGGANVVIWKSSNFTTVPVSLGPNDNNDSINATDGGRTGLPQRGGMGKHKVTLTKQNAFSRGDSIGDISGLVKITNTGTNSVTVTCN
;
A
#
# COMPACT_ATOMS: atom_id res chain seq x y z
N MET A 1 44.58 8.73 -12.48
CA MET A 1 43.29 9.24 -13.01
C MET A 1 42.22 8.15 -13.21
N LYS A 2 42.53 6.96 -13.76
CA LYS A 2 41.54 5.86 -13.93
C LYS A 2 40.87 5.36 -12.64
N LYS A 3 41.59 5.37 -11.50
CA LYS A 3 41.07 4.87 -10.22
C LYS A 3 40.01 5.77 -9.56
N ILE A 4 40.02 7.07 -9.85
CA ILE A 4 39.02 8.03 -9.33
C ILE A 4 37.71 7.89 -10.11
N PHE A 5 37.80 7.61 -11.41
CA PHE A 5 36.63 7.43 -12.29
C PHE A 5 35.79 6.20 -11.95
N ALA A 6 36.43 5.09 -11.55
CA ALA A 6 35.72 3.89 -11.13
C ALA A 6 34.96 4.09 -9.81
N LEU A 7 35.51 4.89 -8.90
CA LEU A 7 34.89 5.16 -7.60
C LEU A 7 33.65 6.06 -7.71
N THR A 8 33.69 7.07 -8.57
CA THR A 8 32.53 7.94 -8.85
C THR A 8 31.43 7.21 -9.61
N VAL A 9 31.75 6.36 -10.58
CA VAL A 9 30.75 5.52 -11.27
C VAL A 9 30.12 4.51 -10.31
N ALA A 10 30.90 3.90 -9.41
CA ALA A 10 30.37 2.99 -8.38
C ALA A 10 29.48 3.72 -7.36
N PHE A 11 29.78 4.97 -7.02
CA PHE A 11 28.95 5.78 -6.13
C PHE A 11 27.64 6.21 -6.81
N ILE A 12 27.70 6.63 -8.08
CA ILE A 12 26.50 6.99 -8.88
C ILE A 12 25.63 5.76 -9.17
N ALA A 13 26.24 4.59 -9.41
CA ALA A 13 25.53 3.32 -9.52
C ALA A 13 24.97 2.82 -8.18
N GLY A 14 25.61 3.15 -7.06
CA GLY A 14 25.15 2.85 -5.71
C GLY A 14 23.93 3.66 -5.27
N PHE A 15 23.79 4.90 -5.75
CA PHE A 15 22.58 5.71 -5.55
C PHE A 15 21.44 5.39 -6.53
N ALA A 16 21.71 4.63 -7.59
CA ALA A 16 20.70 4.22 -8.57
C ALA A 16 19.93 2.96 -8.16
N LEU A 17 20.28 2.31 -7.05
CA LEU A 17 19.66 1.07 -6.59
C LEU A 17 19.00 1.29 -5.23
N THR A 18 17.67 1.20 -5.25
CA THR A 18 16.71 1.31 -4.14
C THR A 18 16.21 2.72 -3.82
N ALA A 19 15.19 3.15 -4.57
CA ALA A 19 14.24 4.16 -4.10
C ALA A 19 13.43 3.58 -2.92
N ASN A 20 14.05 3.38 -1.77
CA ASN A 20 13.33 2.97 -0.57
C ASN A 20 12.43 4.12 -0.14
N ALA A 21 11.14 4.01 -0.41
CA ALA A 21 10.22 4.58 0.56
C ALA A 21 10.29 3.68 1.81
N GLY A 22 10.36 4.30 2.98
CA GLY A 22 10.41 3.58 4.25
C GLY A 22 9.01 3.23 4.74
N SER A 23 8.92 2.76 5.98
CA SER A 23 7.67 2.75 6.71
C SER A 23 7.26 4.18 7.05
N ILE A 24 6.06 4.60 6.63
CA ILE A 24 5.47 5.89 6.98
C ILE A 24 4.51 5.73 8.17
N ALA A 25 4.80 6.43 9.28
CA ALA A 25 3.93 6.47 10.45
C ALA A 25 2.66 7.30 10.18
N PRO A 26 1.62 7.22 11.04
CA PRO A 26 0.44 8.07 10.94
C PRO A 26 0.77 9.55 10.77
N GLY A 27 0.16 10.20 9.78
CA GLY A 27 0.40 11.62 9.43
C GLY A 27 1.68 11.88 8.63
N GLN A 28 2.55 10.90 8.46
CA GLN A 28 3.76 11.07 7.65
C GLN A 28 3.49 10.91 6.16
N MET A 29 4.40 11.46 5.36
CA MET A 29 4.38 11.42 3.91
C MET A 29 5.70 10.90 3.36
N THR A 30 5.63 10.14 2.28
CA THR A 30 6.78 9.82 1.42
C THR A 30 6.49 10.22 -0.03
N LYS A 31 7.55 10.21 -0.86
CA LYS A 31 7.48 10.56 -2.28
C LYS A 31 8.20 9.51 -3.10
N CYS A 32 7.56 9.05 -4.17
CA CYS A 32 8.19 8.26 -5.22
C CYS A 32 8.28 9.13 -6.47
N ASN A 33 9.45 9.21 -7.11
CA ASN A 33 9.62 9.98 -8.34
C ASN A 33 9.99 9.05 -9.51
N ASN A 34 9.20 9.09 -10.58
CA ASN A 34 9.37 8.28 -11.79
C ASN A 34 9.47 6.78 -11.51
N ALA A 35 8.75 6.29 -10.50
CA ALA A 35 8.72 4.87 -10.17
C ALA A 35 8.05 4.06 -11.29
N SER A 36 8.63 2.90 -11.59
CA SER A 36 8.02 1.85 -12.41
C SER A 36 6.90 1.12 -11.65
N SER A 37 7.05 0.97 -10.34
CA SER A 37 6.03 0.41 -9.45
C SER A 37 6.10 1.03 -8.06
N ILE A 38 4.94 1.12 -7.39
CA ILE A 38 4.83 1.54 -5.99
C ILE A 38 4.01 0.49 -5.27
N THR A 39 4.58 -0.16 -4.28
CA THR A 39 3.87 -1.11 -3.42
C THR A 39 3.56 -0.46 -2.10
N LEU A 40 2.32 -0.63 -1.64
CA LEU A 40 1.84 -0.21 -0.33
C LEU A 40 1.47 -1.48 0.43
N GLU A 41 2.06 -1.65 1.60
CA GLU A 41 1.87 -2.85 2.40
C GLU A 41 1.67 -2.48 3.86
N ASN A 42 0.73 -3.17 4.49
CA ASN A 42 0.53 -3.14 5.92
C ASN A 42 0.25 -4.56 6.40
N ALA A 43 1.19 -5.10 7.17
CA ALA A 43 1.03 -6.42 7.79
C ALA A 43 -0.11 -6.46 8.81
N GLY A 44 -0.50 -5.29 9.35
CA GLY A 44 -1.56 -5.14 10.35
C GLY A 44 -1.10 -5.62 11.73
N PRO A 45 -1.14 -4.80 12.79
CA PRO A 45 -1.05 -5.34 14.14
C PRO A 45 -2.17 -6.35 14.41
N ALA A 46 -1.92 -7.28 15.34
CA ALA A 46 -2.94 -8.21 15.80
C ALA A 46 -4.18 -7.45 16.34
N ASN A 47 -5.36 -8.02 16.12
CA ASN A 47 -6.61 -7.49 16.65
C ASN A 47 -6.58 -7.49 18.19
N LYS A 48 -7.01 -6.39 18.81
CA LYS A 48 -7.15 -6.27 20.26
C LYS A 48 -8.61 -6.27 20.63
N SER A 49 -9.14 -7.38 21.14
CA SER A 49 -10.55 -7.54 21.52
C SER A 49 -10.84 -7.14 22.97
N ASP A 50 -10.30 -6.00 23.40
CA ASP A 50 -10.43 -5.44 24.75
C ASP A 50 -11.43 -4.28 24.84
N ASP A 51 -12.18 -3.99 23.76
CA ASP A 51 -13.29 -3.03 23.79
C ASP A 51 -14.59 -3.68 24.30
N LYS A 52 -15.57 -2.84 24.63
CA LYS A 52 -16.88 -3.24 25.15
C LYS A 52 -17.51 -4.32 24.27
N PHE A 53 -18.11 -5.32 24.88
CA PHE A 53 -18.77 -6.44 24.19
C PHE A 53 -17.84 -7.32 23.32
N GLY A 54 -16.52 -7.24 23.53
CA GLY A 54 -15.54 -8.02 22.77
C GLY A 54 -15.21 -7.44 21.40
N TYR A 55 -15.57 -6.17 21.17
CA TYR A 55 -15.16 -5.45 19.97
C TYR A 55 -13.66 -5.19 19.95
N THR A 56 -13.13 -4.92 18.76
CA THR A 56 -11.73 -4.57 18.59
C THR A 56 -11.50 -3.10 18.93
N SER A 57 -10.60 -2.80 19.87
CA SER A 57 -10.24 -1.43 20.24
C SER A 57 -9.29 -0.78 19.25
N ASN A 58 -8.60 -1.58 18.43
CA ASN A 58 -7.76 -1.10 17.34
C ASN A 58 -8.49 -1.20 16.00
N ASP A 59 -7.99 -0.46 15.01
CA ASP A 59 -8.52 -0.37 13.63
C ASP A 59 -8.38 -1.69 12.83
N ARG A 60 -8.35 -2.85 13.51
CA ARG A 60 -8.18 -4.19 12.94
C ARG A 60 -6.97 -4.30 12.02
N GLY A 61 -5.93 -3.54 12.34
CA GLY A 61 -4.73 -3.41 11.52
C GLY A 61 -4.96 -2.78 10.16
N GLY A 62 -6.03 -2.01 9.96
CA GLY A 62 -6.32 -1.24 8.75
C GLY A 62 -5.30 -0.13 8.49
N ALA A 63 -4.92 0.07 7.24
CA ALA A 63 -4.09 1.20 6.82
C ALA A 63 -4.86 2.06 5.83
N ASN A 64 -4.73 3.38 5.95
CA ASN A 64 -5.37 4.33 5.05
C ASN A 64 -4.31 5.29 4.53
N VAL A 65 -4.18 5.38 3.22
CA VAL A 65 -3.26 6.31 2.57
C VAL A 65 -3.97 7.13 1.52
N VAL A 66 -3.49 8.36 1.32
CA VAL A 66 -3.91 9.24 0.25
C VAL A 66 -2.75 9.40 -0.73
N ILE A 67 -3.02 9.07 -1.99
CA ILE A 67 -2.03 9.04 -3.06
C ILE A 67 -2.30 10.18 -4.03
N TRP A 68 -1.45 11.19 -4.04
CA TRP A 68 -1.49 12.27 -5.02
C TRP A 68 -0.49 11.99 -6.15
N LYS A 69 -0.92 12.14 -7.39
CA LYS A 69 -0.10 11.88 -8.58
C LYS A 69 -0.02 13.11 -9.47
N SER A 70 1.20 13.45 -9.89
CA SER A 70 1.44 14.59 -10.78
C SER A 70 1.14 14.32 -12.25
N SER A 71 1.22 13.07 -12.71
CA SER A 71 0.90 12.64 -14.09
C SER A 71 -0.47 13.14 -14.56
N ASN A 72 -1.44 13.15 -13.65
CA ASN A 72 -2.83 13.46 -13.96
C ASN A 72 -3.56 14.27 -12.89
N PHE A 73 -2.82 14.81 -11.93
CA PHE A 73 -3.35 15.66 -10.86
C PHE A 73 -4.50 15.01 -10.08
N THR A 74 -4.50 13.69 -9.94
CA THR A 74 -5.52 12.97 -9.16
C THR A 74 -5.04 12.64 -7.75
N THR A 75 -6.00 12.59 -6.84
CA THR A 75 -5.82 12.13 -5.45
C THR A 75 -6.70 10.91 -5.24
N VAL A 76 -6.09 9.78 -4.89
CA VAL A 76 -6.79 8.50 -4.70
C VAL A 76 -6.61 8.03 -3.26
N PRO A 77 -7.70 7.87 -2.49
CA PRO A 77 -7.63 7.20 -1.20
C PRO A 77 -7.53 5.68 -1.42
N VAL A 78 -6.67 5.02 -0.64
CA VAL A 78 -6.50 3.57 -0.63
C VAL A 78 -6.55 3.09 0.81
N SER A 79 -7.38 2.08 1.04
CA SER A 79 -7.48 1.38 2.31
C SER A 79 -6.99 -0.07 2.17
N LEU A 80 -6.18 -0.52 3.10
CA LEU A 80 -5.72 -1.89 3.24
C LEU A 80 -6.29 -2.46 4.54
N GLY A 81 -6.86 -3.65 4.48
CA GLY A 81 -7.56 -4.29 5.59
C GLY A 81 -7.05 -5.71 5.82
N PRO A 82 -5.83 -5.91 6.33
CA PRO A 82 -5.23 -7.24 6.48
C PRO A 82 -6.05 -8.19 7.37
N ASN A 83 -6.73 -7.65 8.40
CA ASN A 83 -7.58 -8.45 9.31
C ASN A 83 -9.09 -8.19 9.10
N ASP A 84 -9.45 -7.52 8.01
CA ASP A 84 -10.85 -7.42 7.61
C ASP A 84 -11.27 -8.73 6.96
N ASN A 85 -12.43 -9.23 7.38
CA ASN A 85 -13.00 -10.45 6.83
C ASN A 85 -14.49 -10.22 6.58
N ASN A 86 -14.91 -10.39 5.33
CA ASN A 86 -16.31 -10.36 4.93
C ASN A 86 -16.81 -11.73 4.45
N ASP A 87 -16.10 -12.81 4.80
CA ASP A 87 -16.55 -14.18 4.57
C ASP A 87 -17.92 -14.40 5.21
N SER A 88 -18.78 -15.12 4.49
CA SER A 88 -20.04 -15.59 4.99
C SER A 88 -19.83 -16.50 6.21
N ILE A 89 -20.59 -16.27 7.27
CA ILE A 89 -20.51 -17.06 8.51
C ILE A 89 -21.13 -18.43 8.23
N ASN A 90 -20.32 -19.36 7.76
CA ASN A 90 -20.71 -20.75 7.47
C ASN A 90 -20.34 -21.69 8.63
N ALA A 91 -20.43 -21.18 9.88
CA ALA A 91 -19.79 -21.66 11.10
C ALA A 91 -19.73 -23.20 11.26
N THR A 92 -20.50 -23.79 12.18
CA THR A 92 -20.49 -25.25 12.41
C THR A 92 -21.46 -25.98 11.48
N ASP A 93 -22.29 -25.22 10.75
CA ASP A 93 -23.34 -25.73 9.89
C ASP A 93 -22.83 -26.06 8.47
N GLY A 94 -21.61 -25.64 8.11
CA GLY A 94 -20.98 -25.97 6.83
C GLY A 94 -21.77 -25.50 5.61
N GLY A 95 -22.56 -24.42 5.74
CA GLY A 95 -23.42 -23.95 4.65
C GLY A 95 -24.73 -24.73 4.50
N ARG A 96 -25.25 -25.36 5.56
CA ARG A 96 -26.56 -26.05 5.59
C ARG A 96 -27.75 -25.15 5.26
N THR A 97 -27.59 -23.83 5.32
CA THR A 97 -28.56 -22.86 4.79
C THR A 97 -28.57 -22.77 3.26
N GLY A 98 -27.76 -23.58 2.56
CA GLY A 98 -27.63 -23.62 1.11
C GLY A 98 -26.84 -22.45 0.52
N LEU A 99 -26.27 -21.58 1.37
CA LEU A 99 -25.45 -20.47 0.93
C LEU A 99 -24.01 -20.93 0.72
N PRO A 100 -23.44 -20.77 -0.50
CA PRO A 100 -22.02 -21.03 -0.71
C PRO A 100 -21.17 -20.01 0.06
N GLN A 101 -19.92 -20.37 0.36
CA GLN A 101 -18.96 -19.40 0.89
C GLN A 101 -18.84 -18.19 -0.05
N ARG A 102 -19.01 -17.00 0.49
CA ARG A 102 -18.88 -15.72 -0.22
C ARG A 102 -18.01 -14.78 0.60
N GLY A 103 -17.23 -13.93 -0.07
CA GLY A 103 -16.34 -12.99 0.60
C GLY A 103 -14.90 -13.51 0.70
N GLY A 104 -14.11 -12.87 1.54
CA GLY A 104 -12.75 -13.25 1.85
C GLY A 104 -12.06 -12.26 2.77
N MET A 105 -10.76 -12.49 2.96
CA MET A 105 -9.91 -11.54 3.66
C MET A 105 -9.67 -10.28 2.82
N GLY A 106 -9.57 -9.14 3.50
CA GLY A 106 -9.15 -7.88 2.90
C GLY A 106 -7.71 -7.93 2.41
N LYS A 107 -7.36 -6.97 1.55
CA LYS A 107 -6.00 -6.89 0.99
C LYS A 107 -5.06 -6.22 1.99
N HIS A 108 -3.93 -6.86 2.27
CA HIS A 108 -2.83 -6.30 3.07
C HIS A 108 -1.80 -5.53 2.22
N LYS A 109 -1.89 -5.66 0.88
CA LYS A 109 -0.93 -5.10 -0.06
C LYS A 109 -1.62 -4.70 -1.37
N VAL A 110 -1.19 -3.58 -1.94
CA VAL A 110 -1.51 -3.19 -3.31
C VAL A 110 -0.27 -2.68 -4.03
N THR A 111 -0.17 -2.93 -5.33
CA THR A 111 0.91 -2.44 -6.17
C THR A 111 0.32 -1.59 -7.29
N LEU A 112 0.77 -0.35 -7.37
CA LEU A 112 0.52 0.56 -8.48
C LEU A 112 1.67 0.43 -9.48
N THR A 113 1.35 0.44 -10.78
CA THR A 113 2.33 0.23 -11.84
C THR A 113 2.24 1.36 -12.85
N LYS A 114 3.39 1.86 -13.29
CA LYS A 114 3.46 2.89 -14.33
C LYS A 114 2.70 2.42 -15.57
N GLN A 115 1.93 3.32 -16.18
CA GLN A 115 1.29 3.07 -17.46
C GLN A 115 1.93 3.93 -18.55
N ASN A 116 2.11 3.35 -19.74
CA ASN A 116 2.73 4.05 -20.88
C ASN A 116 1.71 4.86 -21.70
N ALA A 117 0.42 4.52 -21.59
CA ALA A 117 -0.65 5.19 -22.30
C ALA A 117 -1.81 5.44 -21.34
N PHE A 118 -2.45 6.60 -21.49
CA PHE A 118 -3.65 6.97 -20.75
C PHE A 118 -4.84 6.14 -21.27
N SER A 119 -5.00 4.91 -20.80
CA SER A 119 -6.04 4.01 -21.30
C SER A 119 -7.39 4.32 -20.66
N ARG A 120 -8.30 4.92 -21.43
CA ARG A 120 -9.77 4.85 -21.30
C ARG A 120 -10.38 4.98 -19.89
N GLY A 121 -9.76 5.74 -18.99
CA GLY A 121 -10.30 6.02 -17.65
C GLY A 121 -9.67 5.21 -16.50
N ASP A 122 -8.70 4.33 -16.75
CA ASP A 122 -7.86 3.72 -15.70
C ASP A 122 -6.66 4.64 -15.35
N SER A 123 -6.96 5.90 -15.04
CA SER A 123 -5.95 6.90 -14.66
C SER A 123 -5.44 6.67 -13.24
N ILE A 124 -6.03 5.71 -12.50
CA ILE A 124 -5.66 5.41 -11.12
C ILE A 124 -4.25 4.80 -11.07
N GLY A 125 -3.89 3.97 -12.05
CA GLY A 125 -2.59 3.30 -12.13
C GLY A 125 -1.43 4.19 -12.60
N ASP A 126 -1.67 5.30 -13.29
CA ASP A 126 -0.58 6.10 -13.87
C ASP A 126 0.25 6.85 -12.82
N ILE A 127 1.31 6.18 -12.35
CA ILE A 127 2.32 6.71 -11.42
C ILE A 127 3.54 7.31 -12.13
N SER A 128 3.43 7.64 -13.43
CA SER A 128 4.50 8.37 -14.12
C SER A 128 4.73 9.74 -13.45
N GLY A 129 5.98 10.14 -13.24
CA GLY A 129 6.30 11.39 -12.53
C GLY A 129 6.30 11.27 -11.00
N LEU A 130 6.02 12.39 -10.33
CA LEU A 130 6.00 12.49 -8.88
C LEU A 130 4.70 11.93 -8.30
N VAL A 131 4.82 11.03 -7.35
CA VAL A 131 3.74 10.52 -6.51
C VAL A 131 4.04 10.86 -5.05
N LYS A 132 3.05 11.44 -4.36
CA LYS A 132 3.11 11.72 -2.92
C LYS A 132 2.13 10.80 -2.21
N ILE A 133 2.60 10.12 -1.18
CA ILE A 133 1.81 9.15 -0.43
C ILE A 133 1.79 9.61 1.01
N THR A 134 0.61 9.91 1.52
CA THR A 134 0.40 10.38 2.90
C THR A 134 -0.36 9.31 3.66
N ASN A 135 0.16 8.89 4.81
CA ASN A 135 -0.56 8.01 5.71
C ASN A 135 -1.58 8.82 6.51
N THR A 136 -2.85 8.57 6.26
CA THR A 136 -3.98 9.19 6.98
C THR A 136 -4.64 8.23 7.97
N GLY A 137 -4.13 7.01 8.07
CA GLY A 137 -4.61 5.99 8.99
C GLY A 137 -3.89 6.01 10.35
N THR A 138 -4.19 4.99 11.15
CA THR A 138 -3.65 4.83 12.51
C THR A 138 -2.48 3.86 12.57
N ASN A 139 -2.30 3.03 11.54
CA ASN A 139 -1.21 2.06 11.44
C ASN A 139 -0.13 2.54 10.47
N SER A 140 1.11 2.14 10.73
CA SER A 140 2.22 2.44 9.82
C SER A 140 2.08 1.66 8.51
N VAL A 141 2.53 2.26 7.40
CA VAL A 141 2.46 1.65 6.07
C VAL A 141 3.85 1.55 5.48
N THR A 142 4.24 0.37 5.03
CA THR A 142 5.46 0.18 4.26
C THR A 142 5.18 0.57 2.82
N VAL A 143 5.97 1.50 2.29
CA VAL A 143 5.87 1.93 0.90
C VAL A 143 7.14 1.51 0.20
N THR A 144 7.09 0.88 -0.96
CA THR A 144 8.29 0.52 -1.74
C THR A 144 8.17 1.13 -3.12
N CYS A 145 9.13 1.98 -3.53
CA CYS A 145 9.20 2.53 -4.88
C CYS A 145 10.27 1.77 -5.66
N ASN A 146 9.95 1.23 -6.85
CA ASN A 146 10.93 0.65 -7.76
C ASN A 146 10.96 1.40 -9.08
#